data_AF-A0A524HUM6-F1
#
_entry.id   AF-A0A524HUM6-F1
#
_cell.length_a   1.000
_cell.length_b   1.000
_cell.length_c   1.000
_cell.angle_alpha   90.00
_cell.angle_beta   90.00
_cell.angle_gamma   90.00
#
_symmetry.space_group_name_H-M   'P 1'
#
loop_
_entity.id
_entity.type
_entity.pdbx_description
1 polymer ?
#
loop_
_entity_poly.entity_id
_entity_poly.type
_entity_poly.pdbx_seq_one_letter_code
_entity_poly.pdbx_strand_id
1 'polypeptide(L)' 'MGKGHEDLHTLHEALAQFEEAIRQREHRGALTSKVTTQQAADEARQHVVEVVVEMVTAARMGRESS' A
#
# COMPACT_ATOMS: atom_id res chain seq x y z
N MET A 1 -4.14 -20.79 -8.15
CA MET A 1 -2.92 -19.96 -7.98
C MET A 1 -2.40 -20.17 -6.58
N GLY A 2 -1.09 -20.03 -6.34
CA GLY A 2 -0.53 -20.22 -4.99
C GLY A 2 -0.66 -18.95 -4.15
N LYS A 3 -0.81 -19.11 -2.83
CA LYS A 3 -0.98 -18.00 -1.88
C LYS A 3 0.07 -16.89 -2.02
N GLY A 4 1.33 -17.24 -2.26
CA GLY A 4 2.38 -16.24 -2.48
C GLY A 4 2.22 -15.40 -3.75
N HIS A 5 1.53 -15.90 -4.78
CA HIS A 5 1.22 -15.12 -5.99
C HIS A 5 0.07 -14.13 -5.72
N GLU A 6 -0.90 -14.52 -4.90
CA GLU A 6 -2.01 -13.63 -4.49
C GLU A 6 -1.49 -12.51 -3.58
N ASP A 7 -0.62 -12.83 -2.61
CA ASP A 7 -0.03 -11.84 -1.71
C ASP A 7 0.81 -10.81 -2.48
N LEU A 8 1.58 -11.25 -3.48
CA LEU A 8 2.36 -10.35 -4.35
C LEU A 8 1.47 -9.47 -5.24
N HIS A 9 0.34 -10.01 -5.70
CA HIS A 9 -0.62 -9.22 -6.46
C HIS A 9 -1.21 -8.10 -5.60
N THR A 10 -1.67 -8.43 -4.39
CA THR A 10 -2.20 -7.45 -3.42
C THR A 10 -1.16 -6.39 -3.05
N LEU A 11 0.11 -6.77 -2.84
CA LEU A 11 1.18 -5.81 -2.58
C LEU A 11 1.42 -4.87 -3.77
N HIS A 12 1.43 -5.38 -5.00
CA HIS A 12 1.60 -4.55 -6.19
C HIS A 12 0.43 -3.59 -6.39
N GLU A 13 -0.81 -4.00 -6.12
CA GLU A 13 -1.96 -3.12 -6.17
C GLU A 13 -1.87 -1.98 -5.15
N ALA A 14 -1.50 -2.29 -3.90
CA ALA A 14 -1.31 -1.28 -2.85
C ALA A 14 -0.19 -0.28 -3.20
N LEU A 15 0.93 -0.76 -3.75
CA LEU A 15 2.03 0.09 -4.22
C LEU A 15 1.61 0.99 -5.39
N ALA A 16 0.86 0.47 -6.35
CA ALA A 16 0.37 1.24 -7.49
C ALA A 16 -0.56 2.40 -7.04
N GLN A 17 -1.43 2.14 -6.06
CA GLN A 17 -2.29 3.17 -5.48
C GLN A 17 -1.49 4.25 -4.76
N PHE A 18 -0.45 3.86 -4.02
CA PHE A 18 0.44 4.82 -3.36
C PHE A 18 1.23 5.67 -4.35
N GLU A 19 1.80 5.07 -5.40
CA GLU A 19 2.50 5.82 -6.45
C GLU A 19 1.59 6.84 -7.14
N GLU A 20 0.34 6.47 -7.42
CA GLU A 20 -0.64 7.35 -8.03
C GLU A 20 -1.01 8.52 -7.10
N ALA A 21 -1.15 8.27 -5.79
CA ALA A 21 -1.37 9.33 -4.80
C ALA A 21 -0.20 10.31 -4.73
N ILE A 22 1.04 9.82 -4.82
CA ILE A 22 2.25 10.67 -4.87
C ILE A 22 2.28 11.49 -6.16
N ARG A 23 2.03 10.88 -7.33
CA ARG A 23 1.95 11.60 -8.61
C ARG A 23 0.90 12.69 -8.57
N GLN A 24 -0.28 12.42 -8.01
CA GLN A 24 -1.33 13.43 -7.87
C GLN A 24 -0.94 14.58 -6.94
N ARG A 25 -0.16 14.31 -5.89
CA ARG A 25 0.42 15.33 -5.02
C ARG A 25 1.46 16.19 -5.75
N GLU A 26 2.27 15.61 -6.62
CA GLU A 26 3.33 16.31 -7.37
C GLU A 26 2.80 17.10 -8.57
N HIS A 27 1.77 16.59 -9.26
CA HIS A 27 1.28 17.16 -10.52
C HIS A 27 0.05 18.08 -10.39
N ARG A 28 -0.58 18.20 -9.21
CA ARG A 28 -1.76 19.08 -9.06
C ARG A 28 -1.37 20.56 -8.88
N GLY A 29 -1.85 21.37 -9.83
CA GLY A 29 -1.74 22.83 -9.80
C GLY A 29 -2.41 23.47 -8.59
N ALA A 30 -2.05 24.75 -8.35
CA ALA A 30 -2.26 25.55 -7.13
C ALA A 30 -3.69 25.63 -6.53
N LEU A 31 -4.69 25.02 -7.17
CA LEU A 31 -6.12 25.10 -6.80
C LEU A 31 -6.59 23.93 -5.92
N THR A 32 -5.77 22.90 -5.70
CA THR A 32 -6.12 21.77 -4.81
C THR A 32 -5.49 21.97 -3.43
N SER A 33 -6.26 21.79 -2.36
CA SER A 33 -5.74 21.89 -0.99
C SER A 33 -4.61 20.88 -0.77
N LYS A 34 -3.41 21.37 -0.41
CA LYS A 34 -2.25 20.51 -0.10
C LYS A 34 -2.53 19.49 1.01
N VAL A 35 -3.51 19.79 1.88
CA VAL A 35 -3.89 18.92 3.00
C VAL A 35 -4.59 17.66 2.49
N THR A 36 -5.51 17.77 1.54
CA THR A 36 -6.26 16.60 1.05
C THR A 36 -5.39 15.66 0.23
N THR A 37 -4.44 16.18 -0.53
CA THR A 37 -3.47 15.36 -1.27
C THR A 37 -2.45 14.70 -0.33
N GLN A 38 -2.07 15.38 0.75
CA GLN A 38 -1.24 14.79 1.80
C GLN A 38 -1.97 13.65 2.52
N GLN A 39 -3.23 13.85 2.90
CA GLN A 39 -4.05 12.81 3.54
C GLN A 39 -4.20 11.58 2.66
N ALA A 40 -4.49 11.76 1.35
CA ALA A 40 -4.61 10.64 0.43
C ALA A 40 -3.29 9.84 0.28
N ALA A 41 -2.15 10.52 0.26
CA ALA A 41 -0.85 9.86 0.25
C ALA A 41 -0.56 9.12 1.56
N ASP A 42 -0.94 9.70 2.70
CA ASP A 42 -0.75 9.10 4.02
C ASP A 42 -1.63 7.85 4.21
N GLU A 43 -2.89 7.89 3.74
CA GLU A 43 -3.82 6.76 3.71
C GLU A 43 -3.30 5.62 2.82
N ALA A 44 -2.87 5.94 1.59
CA ALA A 44 -2.31 4.95 0.68
C ALA A 44 -1.01 4.33 1.24
N ARG A 45 -0.18 5.12 1.91
CA ARG A 45 1.02 4.62 2.61
C ARG A 45 0.62 3.65 3.73
N GLN A 46 -0.39 3.99 4.52
CA GLN A 46 -0.84 3.14 5.61
C GLN A 46 -1.38 1.80 5.09
N HIS A 47 -2.13 1.82 4.00
CA HIS A 47 -2.60 0.60 3.36
C HIS A 47 -1.47 -0.35 2.94
N VAL A 48 -0.38 0.18 2.34
CA VAL A 48 0.82 -0.62 2.01
C VAL A 48 1.43 -1.27 3.26
N VAL A 49 1.52 -0.51 4.36
CA VAL A 49 2.06 -1.04 5.62
C VAL A 49 1.19 -2.17 6.17
N GLU A 50 -0.13 -2.01 6.15
CA GLU A 50 -1.07 -3.04 6.60
C GLU A 50 -0.92 -4.34 5.81
N VAL A 51 -0.88 -4.25 4.47
CA VAL A 51 -0.65 -5.41 3.60
C VAL A 51 0.66 -6.12 3.92
N VAL A 52 1.76 -5.37 4.09
CA VAL A 52 3.06 -5.95 4.45
C VAL A 52 3.04 -6.62 5.82
N VAL A 53 2.37 -6.01 6.81
CA VAL A 53 2.24 -6.58 8.16
C VAL A 53 1.47 -7.89 8.13
N GLU A 54 0.37 -7.97 7.39
CA GLU A 54 -0.40 -9.20 7.23
C GLU A 54 0.44 -10.31 6.58
N MET A 55 1.18 -9.99 5.52
CA MET A 55 2.06 -10.95 4.84
C MET A 55 3.16 -11.48 5.78
N VAL A 56 3.84 -10.59 6.50
CA VAL A 56 4.91 -10.98 7.44
C VAL A 56 4.35 -11.80 8.60
N THR A 57 3.18 -11.43 9.11
CA THR A 57 2.51 -12.14 10.20
C THR A 57 2.10 -13.54 9.75
N ALA A 58 1.51 -13.69 8.56
CA ALA A 58 1.15 -14.98 7.99
C ALA A 58 2.39 -15.87 7.77
N ALA A 59 3.48 -15.29 7.26
CA ALA A 59 4.74 -16.01 7.05
C ALA A 59 5.40 -16.45 8.37
N ARG A 60 5.24 -15.67 9.45
CA ARG A 60 5.74 -16.03 10.78
C ARG A 60 4.91 -17.14 11.41
N MET A 61 3.57 -17.01 11.42
CA MET A 61 2.69 -18.03 12.00
C MET A 61 2.78 -19.36 11.24
N GLY A 62 2.94 -19.33 9.91
CA GLY A 62 3.19 -20.52 9.11
C GLY A 62 4.51 -21.21 9.46
N ARG A 63 5.54 -20.44 9.87
CA ARG A 63 6.83 -20.96 10.35
C ARG A 63 6.76 -21.53 11.78
N GLU A 64 5.93 -20.96 12.65
CA GLU A 64 5.75 -21.40 14.03
C GLU A 64 4.86 -22.66 14.14
N SER A 65 4.12 -22.99 13.08
CA SER A 65 3.21 -24.15 13.00
C SER A 65 3.78 -25.37 12.27
N SER A 66 5.04 -25.31 11.80
CA SER A 66 5.73 -26.40 11.07
C SER A 66 6.87 -27.00 11.88
#